data_AF-A0A098G1X6-F1
#
_entry.id   AF-A0A098G1X6-F1
#
_cell.length_a   1.000
_cell.length_b   1.000
_cell.length_c   1.000
_cell.angle_alpha   90.00
_cell.angle_beta   90.00
_cell.angle_gamma   90.00
#
_symmetry.space_group_name_H-M   'P 1'
#
loop_
_entity.id
_entity.type
_entity.pdbx_description
1 polymer ?
#
loop_
_entity_poly.entity_id
_entity_poly.type
_entity_poly.pdbx_seq_one_letter_code
_entity_poly.pdbx_strand_id
1 'polypeptide(L)'
;MADYYAQLGLTQDASEEEIKKAYRRLVLATHPDRVPGKEEEFLRIQEAYDTLSDPEKRRAYNRGLSSLGDSLGHIERLARQGLKFHLVESPDLYDHYAYINALFNWTGTKALVAGQDISEQHDTFWEMINYVDYRLCRRQERLHAIYRRNPSDEVKAQLRLIDSHLTKICTVVPVILGCDKRKRLYDLAMGFNHSDEMLEIERLIGGKDVLIQHINQQKTINSAEGIFALRDAHCLTPANFKQLTLIDSESNLFSLSMILDRLWEVSLLTQGNFERLMQQHQHACAIHNGVGRLQLVGILNQKYFEIVVHAGIKAKSVGSAIGELHQLGLLNDETLHTVAQKNPELDFWSPLCDMEKSGELNEETSRSFLWTGPPALHLLTHRLDQMIAHGVYLISQDVGKGKTALLLGLELKKDLKAFFERPLEEQKENLSLFKESFMHKLHAKDDEMAIHREQWKIIVVNIAIALTGIGLIALGIQYALNKRCFFAPTQREQLIENIAQTEWLSPGCS
;
A
#
# COMPACT_ATOMS: atom_id res chain seq x y z
N MET A 1 -7.55 25.14 28.05
CA MET A 1 -7.51 25.43 26.60
C MET A 1 -7.18 26.90 26.43
N ALA A 2 -6.14 27.25 25.68
CA ALA A 2 -5.86 28.66 25.37
C ALA A 2 -6.66 29.06 24.13
N ASP A 3 -7.47 30.12 24.24
CA ASP A 3 -8.22 30.68 23.12
C ASP A 3 -7.31 31.64 22.34
N TYR A 4 -6.94 31.28 21.10
CA TYR A 4 -6.05 32.08 20.25
C TYR A 4 -6.69 33.42 19.86
N TYR A 5 -8.02 33.49 19.77
CA TYR A 5 -8.70 34.76 19.58
C TYR A 5 -8.57 35.62 20.84
N ALA A 6 -8.76 35.04 22.02
CA ALA A 6 -8.56 35.76 23.28
C ALA A 6 -7.09 36.21 23.48
N GLN A 7 -6.11 35.42 23.06
CA GLN A 7 -4.69 35.79 23.11
C GLN A 7 -4.35 36.99 22.22
N LEU A 8 -5.02 37.15 21.07
CA LEU A 8 -4.89 38.34 20.23
C LEU A 8 -5.85 39.48 20.64
N GLY A 9 -6.73 39.23 21.62
CA GLY A 9 -7.77 40.17 22.04
C GLY A 9 -8.84 40.39 20.96
N LEU A 10 -9.22 39.30 20.28
CA LEU A 10 -10.16 39.25 19.16
C LEU A 10 -11.32 38.31 19.47
N THR A 11 -12.38 38.40 18.67
CA THR A 11 -13.49 37.43 18.65
C THR A 11 -13.31 36.44 17.51
N GLN A 12 -14.00 35.30 17.56
CA GLN A 12 -13.91 34.25 16.52
C GLN A 12 -14.29 34.74 15.11
N ASP A 13 -15.14 35.77 15.03
CA ASP A 13 -15.59 36.42 13.79
C ASP A 13 -14.59 37.43 13.21
N ALA A 14 -13.41 37.61 13.83
CA ALA A 14 -12.45 38.62 13.40
C ALA A 14 -11.98 38.41 11.94
N SER A 15 -11.90 39.47 11.16
CA SER A 15 -11.34 39.44 9.80
C SER A 15 -9.83 39.18 9.81
N GLU A 16 -9.27 38.74 8.68
CA GLU A 16 -7.81 38.58 8.52
C GLU A 16 -7.05 39.89 8.78
N GLU A 17 -7.65 41.03 8.43
CA GLU A 17 -7.06 42.35 8.66
C GLU A 17 -6.98 42.67 10.15
N GLU A 18 -8.02 42.32 10.92
CA GLU A 18 -8.04 42.49 12.38
C GLU A 18 -7.02 41.59 13.07
N ILE A 19 -6.87 40.34 12.60
CA ILE A 19 -5.84 39.40 13.09
C ILE A 19 -4.43 39.96 12.85
N LYS A 20 -4.15 40.44 11.63
CA LYS A 20 -2.86 41.07 11.27
C LYS A 20 -2.59 42.34 12.08
N LYS A 21 -3.62 43.16 12.30
CA LYS A 21 -3.52 44.41 13.06
C LYS A 21 -3.27 44.16 14.55
N ALA A 22 -3.97 43.19 15.14
CA ALA A 22 -3.80 42.80 16.53
C ALA A 22 -2.40 42.22 16.77
N TYR A 23 -1.93 41.34 15.89
CA TYR A 23 -0.58 40.78 15.96
C TYR A 23 0.49 41.87 15.91
N ARG A 24 0.43 42.79 14.94
CA ARG A 24 1.41 43.89 14.83
C ARG A 24 1.45 44.76 16.08
N ARG A 25 0.29 45.07 16.67
CA ARG A 25 0.19 45.84 17.90
C ARG A 25 0.85 45.10 19.08
N LEU A 26 0.57 43.82 19.21
CA LEU A 26 1.03 43.00 20.32
C LEU A 26 2.53 42.68 20.22
N VAL A 27 3.05 42.40 19.02
CA VAL A 27 4.49 42.25 18.75
C VAL A 27 5.27 43.49 19.17
N LEU A 28 4.79 44.69 18.86
CA LEU A 28 5.46 45.93 19.27
C LEU A 28 5.50 46.12 20.79
N ALA A 29 4.52 45.55 21.51
CA ALA A 29 4.41 45.63 22.96
C ALA A 29 5.17 44.52 23.71
N THR A 30 5.53 43.44 23.02
CA THR A 30 6.17 42.26 23.63
C THR A 30 7.51 41.87 23.01
N HIS A 31 7.99 42.60 22.00
CA HIS A 31 9.25 42.28 21.31
C HIS A 31 10.41 42.21 22.31
N PRO A 32 11.18 41.09 22.35
CA PRO A 32 12.23 40.89 23.37
C PRO A 32 13.34 41.96 23.31
N ASP A 33 13.66 42.45 22.11
CA ASP A 33 14.63 43.55 21.95
C ASP A 33 14.16 44.90 22.51
N ARG A 34 12.85 45.08 22.76
CA ARG A 34 12.26 46.34 23.24
C ARG A 34 11.76 46.24 24.68
N VAL A 35 11.27 45.05 25.07
CA VAL A 35 10.75 44.77 26.40
C VAL A 35 11.34 43.45 26.91
N PRO A 36 12.47 43.50 27.62
CA PRO A 36 13.09 42.31 28.22
C PRO A 36 12.14 41.62 29.21
N GLY A 37 12.11 40.29 29.24
CA GLY A 37 11.28 39.51 30.17
C GLY A 37 9.85 39.20 29.69
N LYS A 38 9.52 39.53 28.44
CA LYS A 38 8.22 39.22 27.80
C LYS A 38 8.31 38.14 26.71
N GLU A 39 9.37 37.34 26.72
CA GLU A 39 9.66 36.33 25.70
C GLU A 39 8.53 35.30 25.58
N GLU A 40 7.95 34.88 26.71
CA GLU A 40 6.83 33.93 26.71
C GLU A 40 5.54 34.53 26.15
N GLU A 41 5.28 35.82 26.42
CA GLU A 41 4.10 36.52 25.92
C GLU A 41 4.22 36.70 24.40
N PHE A 42 5.41 37.07 23.92
CA PHE A 42 5.73 37.17 22.50
C PHE A 42 5.53 35.84 21.76
N LEU A 43 5.98 34.72 22.33
CA LEU A 43 5.81 33.40 21.74
C LEU A 43 4.33 33.02 21.58
N ARG A 44 3.50 33.29 22.61
CA ARG A 44 2.05 33.02 22.55
C ARG A 44 1.35 33.86 21.49
N ILE A 45 1.72 35.14 21.37
CA ILE A 45 1.18 36.06 20.34
C ILE A 45 1.55 35.58 18.94
N GLN A 46 2.77 35.09 18.77
CA GLN A 46 3.25 34.57 17.49
C GLN A 46 2.51 33.29 17.08
N GLU A 47 2.32 32.36 18.01
CA GLU A 47 1.61 31.10 17.80
C GLU A 47 0.13 31.30 17.45
N ALA A 48 -0.57 32.19 18.17
CA ALA A 48 -1.94 32.57 17.86
C ALA A 48 -2.06 33.15 16.44
N TYR A 49 -1.12 34.02 16.06
CA TYR A 49 -1.10 34.60 14.71
C TYR A 49 -0.76 33.56 13.63
N ASP A 50 0.21 32.68 13.84
CA ASP A 50 0.60 31.64 12.87
C ASP A 50 -0.56 30.67 12.57
N THR A 51 -1.44 30.45 13.54
CA THR A 51 -2.63 29.59 13.38
C THR A 51 -3.80 30.35 12.77
N LEU A 52 -4.07 31.58 13.21
CA LEU A 52 -5.25 32.34 12.79
C LEU A 52 -5.05 33.10 11.46
N SER A 53 -3.81 33.37 11.05
CA SER A 53 -3.51 34.08 9.80
C SER A 53 -3.57 33.19 8.54
N ASP A 54 -3.48 31.88 8.71
CA ASP A 54 -3.61 30.89 7.64
C ASP A 54 -5.07 30.41 7.54
N PRO A 55 -5.75 30.59 6.39
CA PRO A 55 -7.17 30.24 6.24
C PRO A 55 -7.48 28.76 6.45
N GLU A 56 -6.55 27.85 6.17
CA GLU A 56 -6.74 26.41 6.38
C GLU A 56 -6.57 26.04 7.85
N LYS A 57 -5.51 26.55 8.50
CA LYS A 57 -5.27 26.33 9.94
C LYS A 57 -6.35 26.94 10.81
N ARG A 58 -6.83 28.13 10.46
CA ARG A 58 -7.96 28.80 11.14
C ARG A 58 -9.26 28.01 11.01
N ARG A 59 -9.56 27.46 9.82
CA ARG A 59 -10.73 26.60 9.60
C ARG A 59 -10.64 25.28 10.37
N ALA A 60 -9.44 24.73 10.54
CA ALA A 60 -9.22 23.55 11.38
C ALA A 60 -9.44 23.87 12.87
N TYR A 61 -8.86 24.97 13.35
CA TYR A 61 -9.03 25.48 14.72
C TYR A 61 -10.51 25.74 15.07
N ASN A 62 -11.25 26.43 14.20
CA ASN A 62 -12.65 26.79 14.43
C ASN A 62 -13.62 25.59 14.43
N ARG A 63 -13.30 24.50 13.73
CA ARG A 63 -14.17 23.32 13.65
C ARG A 63 -13.98 22.33 14.80
N GLY A 64 -13.16 22.66 15.80
CA GLY A 64 -12.75 21.70 16.83
C GLY A 64 -11.91 20.54 16.28
N LEU A 65 -11.56 20.59 14.98
CA LEU A 65 -10.65 19.69 14.26
C LEU A 65 -9.17 20.00 14.59
N SER A 66 -8.94 20.61 15.74
CA SER A 66 -7.67 20.60 16.45
C SER A 66 -7.25 19.19 16.90
N SER A 67 -7.82 18.11 16.36
CA SER A 67 -7.25 16.76 16.44
C SER A 67 -6.05 16.57 15.50
N LEU A 68 -5.66 17.59 14.73
CA LEU A 68 -4.30 17.76 14.19
C LEU A 68 -3.44 18.71 15.06
N GLY A 69 -4.04 19.35 16.07
CA GLY A 69 -3.41 20.20 17.08
C GLY A 69 -3.05 19.47 18.37
N ASP A 70 -3.48 18.21 18.54
CA ASP A 70 -3.00 17.34 19.62
C ASP A 70 -1.50 17.02 19.50
N SER A 71 -0.92 17.14 18.30
CA SER A 71 0.51 16.86 18.08
C SER A 71 1.49 17.93 18.56
N LEU A 72 1.05 19.06 19.14
CA LEU A 72 1.96 20.07 19.71
C LEU A 72 1.55 20.55 21.11
N GLY A 73 0.42 20.11 21.67
CA GLY A 73 -0.02 20.51 23.01
C GLY A 73 0.98 20.13 24.11
N HIS A 74 1.68 19.01 23.93
CA HIS A 74 2.77 18.59 24.82
C HIS A 74 3.98 19.52 24.73
N ILE A 75 4.27 20.11 23.57
CA ILE A 75 5.39 21.04 23.40
C ILE A 75 5.19 22.27 24.27
N GLU A 76 4.00 22.88 24.24
CA GLU A 76 3.70 24.02 25.10
C GLU A 76 3.72 23.64 26.59
N ARG A 77 3.16 22.48 26.94
CA ARG A 77 3.14 21.99 28.32
C ARG A 77 4.55 21.79 28.86
N LEU A 78 5.43 21.11 28.11
CA LEU A 78 6.81 20.87 28.49
C LEU A 78 7.65 22.16 28.52
N ALA A 79 7.35 23.11 27.63
CA ALA A 79 7.93 24.46 27.68
C ALA A 79 7.55 25.20 28.98
N ARG A 80 6.26 25.20 29.35
CA ARG A 80 5.77 25.81 30.60
C ARG A 80 6.34 25.11 31.85
N GLN A 81 6.54 23.80 31.77
CA GLN A 81 7.18 23.01 32.83
C GLN A 81 8.70 23.22 32.89
N GLY A 82 9.29 23.94 31.91
CA GLY A 82 10.70 24.26 31.89
C GLY A 82 11.60 23.04 31.67
N LEU A 83 11.17 22.06 30.86
CA LEU A 83 11.98 20.88 30.56
C LEU A 83 13.36 21.30 30.02
N LYS A 84 14.42 20.86 30.71
CA LYS A 84 15.82 21.13 30.37
C LYS A 84 16.44 19.94 29.64
N PHE A 85 17.26 20.24 28.64
CA PHE A 85 18.10 19.26 27.94
C PHE A 85 19.45 19.90 27.58
N HIS A 86 20.46 19.07 27.31
CA HIS A 86 21.84 19.48 27.08
C HIS A 86 22.36 18.88 25.78
N LEU A 87 23.11 19.68 25.02
CA LEU A 87 23.79 19.18 23.82
C LEU A 87 25.12 18.55 24.23
N VAL A 88 25.45 17.42 23.60
CA VAL A 88 26.72 16.71 23.79
C VAL A 88 27.55 16.87 22.52
N GLU A 89 28.87 17.03 22.65
CA GLU A 89 29.71 17.39 21.49
C GLU A 89 29.72 16.34 20.38
N SER A 90 29.65 15.04 20.73
CA SER A 90 29.67 13.92 19.78
C SER A 90 28.51 12.94 20.02
N PRO A 91 27.26 13.30 19.68
CA PRO A 91 26.06 12.48 19.89
C PRO A 91 26.17 11.05 19.33
N ASP A 92 26.86 10.91 18.20
CA ASP A 92 26.96 9.66 17.46
C ASP A 92 27.86 8.62 18.15
N LEU A 93 28.74 9.04 19.07
CA LEU A 93 29.62 8.13 19.82
C LEU A 93 28.91 7.44 21.00
N TYR A 94 27.74 7.95 21.40
CA TYR A 94 26.95 7.36 22.47
C TYR A 94 26.07 6.24 21.92
N ASP A 95 25.88 5.16 22.67
CA ASP A 95 24.73 4.27 22.45
C ASP A 95 23.41 5.03 22.70
N HIS A 96 22.28 4.49 22.26
CA HIS A 96 21.00 5.19 22.33
C HIS A 96 20.60 5.53 23.78
N TYR A 97 20.83 4.62 24.73
CA TYR A 97 20.52 4.83 26.14
C TYR A 97 21.42 5.89 26.76
N ALA A 98 22.73 5.79 26.55
CA ALA A 98 23.70 6.75 27.05
C ALA A 98 23.48 8.16 26.44
N TYR A 99 23.09 8.25 25.17
CA TYR A 99 22.74 9.51 24.52
C TYR A 99 21.55 10.19 25.21
N ILE A 100 20.45 9.45 25.42
CA ILE A 100 19.26 9.97 26.12
C ILE A 100 19.63 10.41 27.53
N ASN A 101 20.40 9.59 28.25
CA ASN A 101 20.84 9.90 29.61
C ASN A 101 21.67 11.19 29.64
N ALA A 102 22.59 11.38 28.70
CA ALA A 102 23.38 12.60 28.62
C ALA A 102 22.52 13.81 28.21
N LEU A 103 21.60 13.64 27.27
CA LEU A 103 20.68 14.68 26.80
C LEU A 103 19.85 15.26 27.95
N PHE A 104 19.30 14.42 28.83
CA PHE A 104 18.50 14.86 29.97
C PHE A 104 19.26 14.91 31.31
N ASN A 105 20.57 14.65 31.29
CA ASN A 105 21.41 14.53 32.48
C ASN A 105 20.84 13.54 33.53
N TRP A 106 20.33 12.41 33.06
CA TRP A 106 19.80 11.34 33.90
C TRP A 106 20.93 10.45 34.43
N THR A 107 20.94 10.24 35.75
CA THR A 107 21.95 9.45 36.46
C THR A 107 21.31 8.59 37.55
N GLY A 108 22.03 7.58 38.03
CA GLY A 108 21.55 6.69 39.09
C GLY A 108 20.26 5.97 38.69
N THR A 109 19.26 6.01 39.56
CA THR A 109 17.96 5.33 39.36
C THR A 109 17.09 5.95 38.25
N LYS A 110 17.45 7.13 37.74
CA LYS A 110 16.77 7.77 36.59
C LYS A 110 17.38 7.40 35.24
N ALA A 111 18.61 6.88 35.23
CA ALA A 111 19.29 6.56 33.99
C ALA A 111 18.60 5.38 33.30
N LEU A 112 18.36 5.51 32.00
CA LEU A 112 17.91 4.40 31.18
C LEU A 112 19.03 3.37 31.05
N VAL A 113 18.65 2.10 31.12
CA VAL A 113 19.54 0.96 30.91
C VAL A 113 18.99 0.06 29.81
N ALA A 114 19.90 -0.63 29.11
CA ALA A 114 19.50 -1.63 28.13
C ALA A 114 18.54 -2.64 28.75
N GLY A 115 17.45 -2.93 28.04
CA GLY A 115 16.44 -3.87 28.50
C GLY A 115 15.37 -3.36 29.43
N GLN A 116 15.46 -2.10 29.86
CA GLN A 116 14.39 -1.50 30.63
C GLN A 116 13.07 -1.53 29.83
N ASP A 117 12.00 -1.95 30.50
CA ASP A 117 10.65 -1.76 29.97
C ASP A 117 10.24 -0.29 30.15
N ILE A 118 9.85 0.32 29.04
CA ILE A 118 9.48 1.74 28.95
C ILE A 118 8.06 1.90 28.39
N SER A 119 7.30 0.81 28.29
CA SER A 119 5.93 0.81 27.75
C SER A 119 5.01 1.78 28.49
N GLU A 120 5.04 1.77 29.82
CA GLU A 120 4.23 2.66 30.65
C GLU A 120 4.61 4.15 30.51
N GLN A 121 5.86 4.45 30.17
CA GLN A 121 6.35 5.82 29.99
C GLN A 121 6.49 6.22 28.51
N HIS A 122 6.05 5.37 27.58
CA HIS A 122 6.31 5.51 26.15
C HIS A 122 5.87 6.87 25.62
N ASP A 123 4.59 7.22 25.85
CA ASP A 123 4.02 8.49 25.38
C ASP A 123 4.76 9.69 25.97
N THR A 124 5.00 9.69 27.28
CA THR A 124 5.70 10.80 27.97
C THR A 124 7.12 10.96 27.44
N PHE A 125 7.80 9.85 27.20
CA PHE A 125 9.16 9.86 26.72
C PHE A 125 9.25 10.27 25.24
N TRP A 126 8.31 9.83 24.42
CA TRP A 126 8.15 10.31 23.05
C TRP A 126 7.93 11.83 23.02
N GLU A 127 7.03 12.36 23.86
CA GLU A 127 6.76 13.80 23.95
C GLU A 127 8.03 14.58 24.33
N MET A 128 8.81 14.07 25.29
CA MET A 128 10.07 14.70 25.72
C MET A 128 11.09 14.77 24.59
N ILE A 129 11.30 13.68 23.85
CA ILE A 129 12.23 13.65 22.73
C ILE A 129 11.71 14.51 21.57
N ASN A 130 10.42 14.46 21.28
CA ASN A 130 9.78 15.29 20.25
C ASN A 130 9.90 16.80 20.58
N TYR A 131 9.78 17.17 21.85
CA TYR A 131 10.04 18.54 22.30
C TYR A 131 11.49 18.97 22.02
N VAL A 132 12.48 18.10 22.29
CA VAL A 132 13.88 18.39 21.97
C VAL A 132 14.08 18.57 20.46
N ASP A 133 13.55 17.64 19.66
CA ASP A 133 13.61 17.68 18.20
C ASP A 133 13.05 19.01 17.66
N TYR A 134 11.86 19.40 18.10
CA TYR A 134 11.22 20.66 17.75
C TYR A 134 12.11 21.87 18.10
N ARG A 135 12.65 21.91 19.32
CA ARG A 135 13.51 23.02 19.78
C ARG A 135 14.81 23.11 18.97
N LEU A 136 15.37 21.97 18.59
CA LEU A 136 16.55 21.89 17.74
C LEU A 136 16.27 22.32 16.31
N CYS A 137 15.19 21.86 15.69
CA CYS A 137 14.75 22.31 14.37
C CYS A 137 14.58 23.83 14.32
N ARG A 138 13.89 24.42 15.31
CA ARG A 138 13.75 25.88 15.41
C ARG A 138 15.08 26.62 15.58
N ARG A 139 16.03 26.03 16.32
CA ARG A 139 17.37 26.60 16.48
C ARG A 139 18.16 26.53 15.18
N GLN A 140 18.06 25.41 14.46
CA GLN A 140 18.68 25.19 13.15
C GLN A 140 18.19 26.23 12.13
N GLU A 141 16.88 26.45 12.02
CA GLU A 141 16.27 27.46 11.14
C GLU A 141 16.86 28.86 11.40
N ARG A 142 16.96 29.26 12.67
CA ARG A 142 17.55 30.54 13.08
C ARG A 142 19.03 30.65 12.70
N LEU A 143 19.81 29.60 12.97
CA LEU A 143 21.23 29.57 12.63
C LEU A 143 21.46 29.59 11.12
N HIS A 144 20.62 28.93 10.32
CA HIS A 144 20.66 29.06 8.87
C HIS A 144 20.36 30.48 8.42
N ALA A 145 19.38 31.17 9.03
CA ALA A 145 19.08 32.56 8.72
C ALA A 145 20.26 33.48 9.06
N ILE A 146 20.93 33.24 10.19
CA ILE A 146 22.15 33.96 10.60
C ILE A 146 23.28 33.67 9.60
N TYR A 147 23.55 32.39 9.30
CA TYR A 147 24.61 31.97 8.39
C TYR A 147 24.46 32.55 6.98
N ARG A 148 23.22 32.62 6.45
CA ARG A 148 22.94 33.26 5.15
C ARG A 148 23.29 34.75 5.13
N ARG A 149 23.15 35.45 6.26
CA ARG A 149 23.45 36.88 6.39
C ARG A 149 24.92 37.13 6.69
N ASN A 150 25.53 36.30 7.54
CA ASN A 150 26.92 36.42 7.96
C ASN A 150 27.54 35.03 8.19
N PRO A 151 28.16 34.43 7.15
CA PRO A 151 28.81 33.13 7.28
C PRO A 151 30.01 33.20 8.25
N SER A 152 30.02 32.32 9.25
CA SER A 152 31.16 32.17 10.18
C SER A 152 31.38 30.71 10.56
N ASP A 153 32.62 30.37 10.90
CA ASP A 153 33.00 29.02 11.34
C ASP A 153 32.31 28.62 12.64
N GLU A 154 32.04 29.58 13.53
CA GLU A 154 31.31 29.36 14.77
C GLU A 154 29.86 28.93 14.50
N VAL A 155 29.12 29.67 13.66
CA VAL A 155 27.74 29.31 13.29
C VAL A 155 27.71 27.98 12.53
N LYS A 156 28.71 27.72 11.68
CA LYS A 156 28.85 26.44 10.99
C LYS A 156 29.13 25.27 11.95
N ALA A 157 29.90 25.48 13.01
CA ALA A 157 30.13 24.48 14.04
C ALA A 157 28.83 24.19 14.84
N GLN A 158 28.08 25.24 15.20
CA GLN A 158 26.79 25.07 15.87
C GLN A 158 25.75 24.34 15.01
N LEU A 159 25.68 24.65 13.70
CA LEU A 159 24.81 23.93 12.77
C LEU A 159 25.19 22.45 12.71
N ARG A 160 26.48 22.12 12.52
CA ARG A 160 26.94 20.72 12.51
C ARG A 160 26.58 19.95 13.78
N LEU A 161 26.72 20.60 14.94
CA LEU A 161 26.34 20.00 16.21
C LEU A 161 24.83 19.69 16.27
N ILE A 162 23.99 20.64 15.87
CA ILE A 162 22.54 20.46 15.84
C ILE A 162 22.14 19.38 14.83
N ASP A 163 22.75 19.36 13.65
CA ASP A 163 22.48 18.37 12.61
C ASP A 163 22.81 16.95 13.10
N SER A 164 23.92 16.77 13.83
CA SER A 164 24.27 15.49 14.46
C SER A 164 23.25 15.07 15.52
N HIS A 165 22.79 16.00 16.36
CA HIS A 165 21.73 15.71 17.33
C HIS A 165 20.39 15.33 16.69
N LEU A 166 19.94 16.07 15.67
CA LEU A 166 18.71 15.77 14.93
C LEU A 166 18.83 14.40 14.27
N THR A 167 19.97 14.09 13.65
CA THR A 167 20.25 12.76 13.09
C THR A 167 20.18 11.68 14.17
N LYS A 168 20.81 11.91 15.34
CA LYS A 168 20.78 10.96 16.46
C LYS A 168 19.37 10.75 17.00
N ILE A 169 18.56 11.80 17.13
CA ILE A 169 17.15 11.69 17.55
C ILE A 169 16.35 10.85 16.54
N CYS A 170 16.51 11.11 15.24
CA CYS A 170 15.86 10.35 14.17
C CYS A 170 16.25 8.85 14.16
N THR A 171 17.37 8.47 14.76
CA THR A 171 17.79 7.06 14.91
C THR A 171 17.31 6.44 16.21
N VAL A 172 17.42 7.16 17.32
CA VAL A 172 17.03 6.71 18.67
C VAL A 172 15.53 6.45 18.75
N VAL A 173 14.70 7.35 18.21
CA VAL A 173 13.24 7.26 18.35
C VAL A 173 12.69 5.97 17.72
N PRO A 174 12.97 5.64 16.45
CA PRO A 174 12.45 4.39 15.86
C PRO A 174 13.00 3.12 16.51
N VAL A 175 14.17 3.17 17.15
CA VAL A 175 14.80 1.99 17.76
C VAL A 175 14.29 1.75 19.18
N ILE A 176 14.31 2.78 20.03
CA ILE A 176 13.92 2.67 21.44
C ILE A 176 12.40 2.79 21.59
N LEU A 177 11.75 3.65 20.81
CA LEU A 177 10.31 3.97 20.92
C LEU A 177 9.48 3.54 19.72
N GLY A 178 10.09 2.90 18.73
CA GLY A 178 9.36 2.36 17.61
C GLY A 178 8.70 1.04 17.99
N CYS A 179 8.91 0.01 17.15
CA CYS A 179 8.37 -1.30 17.43
C CYS A 179 9.23 -2.06 18.46
N ASP A 180 8.57 -2.89 19.26
CA ASP A 180 9.21 -3.75 20.27
C ASP A 180 10.35 -4.60 19.67
N LYS A 181 10.16 -5.13 18.44
CA LYS A 181 11.15 -5.93 17.73
C LYS A 181 12.49 -5.21 17.53
N ARG A 182 12.50 -3.90 17.20
CA ARG A 182 13.73 -3.11 17.01
C ARG A 182 14.48 -2.91 18.31
N LYS A 183 13.75 -2.50 19.35
CA LYS A 183 14.32 -2.30 20.69
C LYS A 183 14.95 -3.60 21.19
N ARG A 184 14.27 -4.73 21.02
CA ARG A 184 14.78 -6.04 21.43
C ARG A 184 16.06 -6.46 20.72
N LEU A 185 16.19 -6.22 19.42
CA LEU A 185 17.44 -6.47 18.69
C LEU A 185 18.57 -5.55 19.16
N TYR A 186 18.25 -4.28 19.42
CA TYR A 186 19.20 -3.32 19.95
C TYR A 186 19.68 -3.71 21.36
N ASP A 187 18.76 -4.08 22.24
CA ASP A 187 19.05 -4.58 23.59
C ASP A 187 19.92 -5.83 23.56
N LEU A 188 19.63 -6.78 22.65
CA LEU A 188 20.45 -7.97 22.43
C LEU A 188 21.88 -7.61 22.04
N ALA A 189 22.06 -6.66 21.12
CA ALA A 189 23.39 -6.16 20.74
C ALA A 189 24.12 -5.49 21.92
N MET A 190 23.40 -4.83 22.82
CA MET A 190 23.93 -4.28 24.07
C MET A 190 24.20 -5.35 25.15
N GLY A 191 23.85 -6.62 24.90
CA GLY A 191 24.06 -7.74 25.84
C GLY A 191 22.94 -7.93 26.85
N PHE A 192 21.79 -7.29 26.65
CA PHE A 192 20.59 -7.54 27.42
C PHE A 192 19.66 -8.54 26.69
N ASN A 193 18.85 -9.28 27.45
CA ASN A 193 17.84 -10.25 26.98
C ASN A 193 18.38 -11.65 26.61
N HIS A 194 18.06 -12.63 27.46
CA HIS A 194 18.38 -14.05 27.27
C HIS A 194 17.10 -14.90 27.23
N SER A 195 15.99 -14.36 26.69
CA SER A 195 14.86 -15.23 26.37
C SER A 195 15.28 -16.25 25.32
N ASP A 196 14.72 -17.46 25.39
CA ASP A 196 15.02 -18.53 24.43
C ASP A 196 14.84 -18.06 22.98
N GLU A 197 13.82 -17.22 22.75
CA GLU A 197 13.52 -16.59 21.45
C GLU A 197 14.67 -15.69 20.94
N MET A 198 15.26 -14.85 21.80
CA MET A 198 16.34 -13.94 21.38
C MET A 198 17.67 -14.67 21.23
N LEU A 199 17.95 -15.64 22.10
CA LEU A 199 19.12 -16.53 21.97
C LEU A 199 19.05 -17.35 20.68
N GLU A 200 17.83 -17.78 20.31
CA GLU A 200 17.61 -18.45 19.04
C GLU A 200 17.86 -17.50 17.86
N ILE A 201 17.34 -16.26 17.87
CA ILE A 201 17.64 -15.27 16.83
C ILE A 201 19.15 -15.08 16.69
N GLU A 202 19.86 -14.85 17.81
CA GLU A 202 21.31 -14.68 17.81
C GLU A 202 22.02 -15.86 17.12
N ARG A 203 21.63 -17.08 17.47
CA ARG A 203 22.17 -18.29 16.84
C ARG A 203 21.85 -18.36 15.35
N LEU A 204 20.61 -18.02 14.95
CA LEU A 204 20.13 -18.13 13.57
C LEU A 204 20.71 -17.07 12.63
N ILE A 205 21.08 -15.89 13.14
CA ILE A 205 21.75 -14.85 12.33
C ILE A 205 23.27 -15.05 12.23
N GLY A 206 23.84 -15.96 13.03
CA GLY A 206 25.27 -16.30 13.02
C GLY A 206 26.10 -15.69 14.16
N GLY A 207 25.45 -15.25 15.24
CA GLY A 207 26.10 -14.73 16.45
C GLY A 207 25.91 -13.24 16.67
N LYS A 208 26.15 -12.79 17.90
CA LYS A 208 26.00 -11.39 18.32
C LYS A 208 26.83 -10.40 17.51
N ASP A 209 28.05 -10.75 17.13
CA ASP A 209 28.94 -9.84 16.37
C ASP A 209 28.35 -9.47 15.00
N VAL A 210 27.66 -10.42 14.35
CA VAL A 210 26.97 -10.21 13.09
C VAL A 210 25.80 -9.22 13.27
N LEU A 211 25.06 -9.34 14.37
CA LEU A 211 23.99 -8.40 14.72
C LEU A 211 24.53 -6.98 14.99
N ILE A 212 25.62 -6.87 15.76
CA ILE A 212 26.25 -5.60 16.07
C ILE A 212 26.69 -4.91 14.78
N GLN A 213 27.37 -5.64 13.89
CA GLN A 213 27.79 -5.09 12.60
C GLN A 213 26.59 -4.59 11.79
N HIS A 214 25.52 -5.38 11.72
CA HIS A 214 24.30 -5.02 11.01
C HIS A 214 23.63 -3.75 11.57
N ILE A 215 23.46 -3.67 12.89
CA ILE A 215 22.87 -2.50 13.56
C ILE A 215 23.74 -1.25 13.34
N ASN A 216 25.07 -1.38 13.40
CA ASN A 216 25.97 -0.26 13.13
C ASN A 216 25.88 0.26 11.70
N GLN A 217 25.53 -0.61 10.74
CA GLN A 217 25.31 -0.23 9.34
C GLN A 217 23.90 0.32 9.10
N GLN A 218 22.93 0.02 9.97
CA GLN A 218 21.51 0.37 9.80
C GLN A 218 21.00 1.27 10.92
N LYS A 219 20.88 2.55 10.60
CA LYS A 219 20.53 3.59 11.56
C LYS A 219 19.21 3.37 12.30
N THR A 220 18.23 2.71 11.68
CA THR A 220 16.87 2.52 12.23
C THR A 220 16.45 1.06 12.39
N ILE A 221 17.36 0.11 12.13
CA ILE A 221 17.13 -1.34 12.25
C ILE A 221 15.87 -1.79 11.48
N ASN A 222 15.72 -1.31 10.23
CA ASN A 222 14.51 -1.53 9.42
C ASN A 222 14.25 -3.00 9.06
N SER A 223 15.23 -3.88 9.25
CA SER A 223 15.10 -5.32 9.05
C SER A 223 14.37 -6.05 10.19
N ALA A 224 14.09 -5.38 11.31
CA ALA A 224 13.64 -6.04 12.53
C ALA A 224 12.40 -6.92 12.31
N GLU A 225 11.36 -6.37 11.69
CA GLU A 225 10.11 -7.09 11.46
C GLU A 225 10.32 -8.31 10.57
N GLY A 226 11.12 -8.19 9.51
CA GLY A 226 11.49 -9.26 8.60
C GLY A 226 12.35 -10.36 9.24
N ILE A 227 13.25 -10.02 10.17
CA ILE A 227 14.04 -11.01 10.92
C ILE A 227 13.12 -11.90 11.77
N PHE A 228 12.19 -11.28 12.49
CA PHE A 228 11.22 -12.01 13.31
C PHE A 228 10.28 -12.84 12.42
N ALA A 229 9.75 -12.26 11.34
CA ALA A 229 8.90 -12.98 10.39
C ALA A 229 9.62 -14.21 9.80
N LEU A 230 10.90 -14.07 9.41
CA LEU A 230 11.70 -15.19 8.93
C LEU A 230 11.90 -16.26 10.01
N ARG A 231 12.13 -15.88 11.26
CA ARG A 231 12.25 -16.85 12.35
C ARG A 231 10.94 -17.60 12.53
N ASP A 232 9.83 -16.88 12.60
CA ASP A 232 8.51 -17.46 12.84
C ASP A 232 8.04 -18.36 11.68
N ALA A 233 8.52 -18.09 10.47
CA ALA A 233 8.35 -18.96 9.31
C ALA A 233 9.42 -20.06 9.18
N HIS A 234 10.31 -20.23 10.16
CA HIS A 234 11.47 -21.15 10.12
C HIS A 234 12.39 -20.97 8.90
N CYS A 235 12.43 -19.76 8.35
CA CYS A 235 13.26 -19.37 7.21
C CYS A 235 14.47 -18.52 7.63
N LEU A 236 14.63 -18.15 8.91
CA LEU A 236 15.81 -17.39 9.34
C LEU A 236 17.04 -18.29 9.39
N THR A 237 18.03 -17.99 8.57
CA THR A 237 19.33 -18.67 8.50
C THR A 237 20.44 -17.63 8.36
N PRO A 238 21.72 -17.97 8.66
CA PRO A 238 22.80 -17.02 8.48
C PRO A 238 22.92 -16.55 7.02
N ALA A 239 22.59 -17.42 6.07
CA ALA A 239 22.60 -17.10 4.64
C ALA A 239 21.48 -16.11 4.27
N ASN A 240 20.25 -16.33 4.75
CA ASN A 240 19.12 -15.43 4.46
C ASN A 240 19.28 -14.09 5.18
N PHE A 241 19.80 -14.09 6.41
CA PHE A 241 20.15 -12.88 7.13
C PHE A 241 21.20 -12.06 6.34
N LYS A 242 22.28 -12.70 5.89
CA LYS A 242 23.30 -12.06 5.05
C LYS A 242 22.73 -11.50 3.75
N GLN A 243 21.78 -12.18 3.11
CA GLN A 243 21.09 -11.65 1.93
C GLN A 243 20.32 -10.36 2.24
N LEU A 244 19.62 -10.30 3.39
CA LEU A 244 18.95 -9.07 3.83
C LEU A 244 19.93 -7.94 4.15
N THR A 245 21.10 -8.24 4.73
CA THR A 245 22.09 -7.21 5.08
C THR A 245 22.78 -6.59 3.87
N LEU A 246 22.76 -7.27 2.71
CA LEU A 246 23.35 -6.79 1.45
C LEU A 246 22.45 -5.80 0.69
N ILE A 247 21.27 -5.46 1.21
CA ILE A 247 20.38 -4.50 0.57
C ILE A 247 20.89 -3.08 0.84
N ASP A 248 21.43 -2.42 -0.19
CA ASP A 248 22.07 -1.10 -0.07
C ASP A 248 21.10 0.04 0.29
N SER A 249 19.80 -0.13 0.00
CA SER A 249 18.78 0.91 0.22
C SER A 249 17.98 0.64 1.50
N GLU A 250 18.12 1.52 2.50
CA GLU A 250 17.35 1.44 3.76
C GLU A 250 15.84 1.42 3.53
N SER A 251 15.34 2.14 2.51
CA SER A 251 13.91 2.15 2.15
C SER A 251 13.45 0.84 1.53
N ASN A 252 14.29 0.21 0.70
CA ASN A 252 13.98 -1.08 0.12
C ASN A 252 14.01 -2.17 1.18
N LEU A 253 14.98 -2.12 2.10
CA LEU A 253 15.03 -3.04 3.21
C LEU A 253 13.82 -2.92 4.13
N PHE A 254 13.40 -1.69 4.47
CA PHE A 254 12.17 -1.47 5.23
C PHE A 254 10.96 -2.08 4.51
N SER A 255 10.83 -1.82 3.21
CA SER A 255 9.73 -2.35 2.39
C SER A 255 9.76 -3.89 2.34
N LEU A 256 10.94 -4.50 2.23
CA LEU A 256 11.10 -5.97 2.27
C LEU A 256 10.74 -6.55 3.63
N SER A 257 11.22 -5.95 4.71
CA SER A 257 10.87 -6.31 6.08
C SER A 257 9.35 -6.34 6.28
N MET A 258 8.65 -5.32 5.76
CA MET A 258 7.18 -5.26 5.77
C MET A 258 6.52 -6.32 4.88
N ILE A 259 7.07 -6.62 3.69
CA ILE A 259 6.56 -7.72 2.85
C ILE A 259 6.68 -9.05 3.60
N LEU A 260 7.82 -9.34 4.21
CA LEU A 260 8.07 -10.60 4.93
C LEU A 260 7.08 -10.78 6.09
N ASP A 261 6.87 -9.75 6.89
CA ASP A 261 5.90 -9.75 8.00
C ASP A 261 4.48 -10.03 7.48
N ARG A 262 4.05 -9.35 6.41
CA ARG A 262 2.74 -9.60 5.77
C ARG A 262 2.60 -11.02 5.25
N LEU A 263 3.63 -11.57 4.60
CA LEU A 263 3.59 -12.94 4.09
C LEU A 263 3.55 -13.96 5.21
N TRP A 264 4.21 -13.69 6.33
CA TRP A 264 4.12 -14.54 7.52
C TRP A 264 2.70 -14.55 8.08
N GLU A 265 2.06 -13.38 8.23
CA GLU A 265 0.67 -13.26 8.73
C GLU A 265 -0.33 -14.10 7.93
N VAL A 266 -0.13 -14.23 6.61
CA VAL A 266 -1.01 -15.01 5.72
C VAL A 266 -0.47 -16.41 5.39
N SER A 267 0.53 -16.91 6.13
CA SER A 267 1.17 -18.22 5.90
C SER A 267 1.75 -18.43 4.49
N LEU A 268 2.21 -17.37 3.83
CA LEU A 268 2.87 -17.41 2.51
C LEU A 268 4.40 -17.24 2.59
N LEU A 269 4.96 -16.94 3.77
CA LEU A 269 6.40 -16.82 3.90
C LEU A 269 7.05 -18.21 3.88
N THR A 270 7.71 -18.54 2.77
CA THR A 270 8.47 -19.78 2.57
C THR A 270 9.87 -19.45 2.05
N GLN A 271 10.80 -20.41 2.11
CA GLN A 271 12.14 -20.24 1.55
C GLN A 271 12.10 -19.81 0.07
N GLY A 272 11.25 -20.46 -0.74
CA GLY A 272 11.13 -20.11 -2.16
C GLY A 272 10.53 -18.73 -2.40
N ASN A 273 9.59 -18.28 -1.57
CA ASN A 273 9.03 -16.93 -1.69
C ASN A 273 10.01 -15.85 -1.21
N PHE A 274 10.81 -16.14 -0.18
CA PHE A 274 11.91 -15.28 0.24
C PHE A 274 12.95 -15.10 -0.88
N GLU A 275 13.41 -16.19 -1.50
CA GLU A 275 14.38 -16.14 -2.59
C GLU A 275 13.88 -15.32 -3.79
N ARG A 276 12.61 -15.46 -4.16
CA ARG A 276 11.98 -14.65 -5.22
C ARG A 276 11.95 -13.16 -4.87
N LEU A 277 11.64 -12.82 -3.62
CA LEU A 277 11.68 -11.42 -3.17
C LEU A 277 13.09 -10.85 -3.23
N MET A 278 14.09 -11.64 -2.84
CA MET A 278 15.49 -11.22 -2.93
C MET A 278 15.93 -10.96 -4.37
N GLN A 279 15.44 -11.74 -5.35
CA GLN A 279 15.70 -11.48 -6.77
C GLN A 279 15.11 -10.14 -7.25
N GLN A 280 14.04 -9.65 -6.61
CA GLN A 280 13.33 -8.43 -6.97
C GLN A 280 13.50 -7.30 -5.94
N HIS A 281 14.50 -7.40 -5.05
CA HIS A 281 14.69 -6.49 -3.90
C HIS A 281 14.78 -5.00 -4.29
N GLN A 282 15.30 -4.69 -5.49
CA GLN A 282 15.35 -3.33 -6.04
C GLN A 282 13.97 -2.68 -6.24
N HIS A 283 12.90 -3.48 -6.34
CA HIS A 283 11.51 -3.05 -6.50
C HIS A 283 10.66 -3.26 -5.24
N ALA A 284 11.31 -3.50 -4.09
CA ALA A 284 10.67 -3.77 -2.82
C ALA A 284 9.52 -2.82 -2.46
N CYS A 285 9.70 -1.50 -2.67
CA CYS A 285 8.66 -0.52 -2.38
C CYS A 285 7.40 -0.74 -3.25
N ALA A 286 7.55 -0.98 -4.56
CA ALA A 286 6.42 -1.24 -5.44
C ALA A 286 5.71 -2.55 -5.06
N ILE A 287 6.49 -3.60 -4.78
CA ILE A 287 5.98 -4.91 -4.36
C ILE A 287 5.22 -4.80 -3.04
N HIS A 288 5.78 -4.08 -2.06
CA HIS A 288 5.15 -3.87 -0.76
C HIS A 288 3.77 -3.23 -0.90
N ASN A 289 3.65 -2.18 -1.73
CA ASN A 289 2.36 -1.54 -1.98
C ASN A 289 1.37 -2.49 -2.69
N GLY A 290 1.83 -3.25 -3.68
CA GLY A 290 0.98 -4.21 -4.40
C GLY A 290 0.47 -5.34 -3.51
N VAL A 291 1.37 -5.99 -2.78
CA VAL A 291 1.04 -7.05 -1.81
C VAL A 291 0.14 -6.51 -0.70
N GLY A 292 0.45 -5.34 -0.17
CA GLY A 292 -0.35 -4.68 0.87
C GLY A 292 -1.79 -4.40 0.42
N ARG A 293 -2.00 -3.98 -0.83
CA ARG A 293 -3.36 -3.79 -1.38
C ARG A 293 -4.12 -5.11 -1.49
N LEU A 294 -3.49 -6.18 -1.94
CA LEU A 294 -4.13 -7.50 -2.03
C LEU A 294 -4.50 -8.06 -0.64
N GLN A 295 -3.66 -7.82 0.36
CA GLN A 295 -3.94 -8.22 1.74
C GLN A 295 -5.10 -7.41 2.32
N LEU A 296 -5.12 -6.09 2.08
CA LEU A 296 -6.19 -5.19 2.55
C LEU A 296 -7.57 -5.63 2.04
N VAL A 297 -7.67 -6.04 0.77
CA VAL A 297 -8.94 -6.53 0.18
C VAL A 297 -9.18 -8.01 0.45
N GLY A 298 -8.29 -8.70 1.18
CA GLY A 298 -8.51 -10.07 1.64
C GLY A 298 -8.31 -11.17 0.59
N ILE A 299 -7.61 -10.90 -0.52
CA ILE A 299 -7.42 -11.88 -1.61
C ILE A 299 -5.98 -12.39 -1.76
N LEU A 300 -5.03 -11.87 -1.00
CA LEU A 300 -3.62 -12.26 -1.10
C LEU A 300 -3.46 -13.79 -0.92
N ASN A 301 -2.95 -14.44 -1.97
CA ASN A 301 -2.64 -15.87 -2.01
C ASN A 301 -1.38 -16.09 -2.88
N GLN A 302 -0.90 -17.34 -2.99
CA GLN A 302 0.31 -17.66 -3.75
C GLN A 302 0.25 -17.16 -5.20
N LYS A 303 -0.88 -17.35 -5.90
CA LYS A 303 -1.06 -16.93 -7.29
C LYS A 303 -0.89 -15.41 -7.45
N TYR A 304 -1.58 -14.61 -6.63
CA TYR A 304 -1.50 -13.16 -6.75
C TYR A 304 -0.19 -12.59 -6.22
N PHE A 305 0.39 -13.20 -5.19
CA PHE A 305 1.74 -12.87 -4.75
C PHE A 305 2.75 -13.02 -5.89
N GLU A 306 2.75 -14.17 -6.57
CA GLU A 306 3.64 -14.41 -7.71
C GLU A 306 3.43 -13.36 -8.80
N ILE A 307 2.19 -13.08 -9.19
CA ILE A 307 1.88 -12.08 -10.20
C ILE A 307 2.44 -10.70 -9.82
N VAL A 308 2.25 -10.26 -8.57
CA VAL A 308 2.74 -8.96 -8.09
C VAL A 308 4.27 -8.92 -8.04
N VAL A 309 4.93 -9.98 -7.57
CA VAL A 309 6.41 -10.02 -7.51
C VAL A 309 7.02 -10.01 -8.91
N HIS A 310 6.47 -10.79 -9.85
CA HIS A 310 6.95 -10.81 -11.23
C HIS A 310 6.74 -9.48 -11.96
N ALA A 311 5.75 -8.68 -11.55
CA ALA A 311 5.52 -7.35 -12.11
C ALA A 311 6.63 -6.32 -11.74
N GLY A 312 7.48 -6.60 -10.75
CA GLY A 312 8.64 -5.79 -10.39
C GLY A 312 8.26 -4.32 -10.13
N ILE A 313 8.79 -3.39 -10.92
CA ILE A 313 8.49 -1.95 -10.78
C ILE A 313 6.98 -1.64 -10.91
N LYS A 314 6.22 -2.45 -11.65
CA LYS A 314 4.78 -2.28 -11.87
C LYS A 314 3.90 -2.93 -10.80
N ALA A 315 4.50 -3.58 -9.81
CA ALA A 315 3.82 -4.35 -8.78
C ALA A 315 2.73 -3.56 -8.04
N LYS A 316 2.97 -2.26 -7.75
CA LYS A 316 1.98 -1.38 -7.11
C LYS A 316 0.71 -1.28 -7.96
N SER A 317 0.86 -1.00 -9.25
CA SER A 317 -0.27 -0.82 -10.16
C SER A 317 -0.99 -2.14 -10.42
N VAL A 318 -0.25 -3.24 -10.59
CA VAL A 318 -0.84 -4.60 -10.72
C VAL A 318 -1.66 -4.97 -9.50
N GLY A 319 -1.10 -4.84 -8.29
CA GLY A 319 -1.81 -5.17 -7.05
C GLY A 319 -3.04 -4.29 -6.82
N SER A 320 -2.96 -3.01 -7.19
CA SER A 320 -4.10 -2.09 -7.14
C SER A 320 -5.21 -2.51 -8.09
N ALA A 321 -4.89 -2.73 -9.36
CA ALA A 321 -5.86 -3.15 -10.35
C ALA A 321 -6.53 -4.50 -10.02
N ILE A 322 -5.79 -5.49 -9.53
CA ILE A 322 -6.36 -6.76 -9.10
C ILE A 322 -7.34 -6.53 -7.93
N GLY A 323 -6.96 -5.69 -6.96
CA GLY A 323 -7.82 -5.35 -5.83
C GLY A 323 -9.11 -4.64 -6.25
N GLU A 324 -9.03 -3.67 -7.17
CA GLU A 324 -10.21 -2.96 -7.68
C GLU A 324 -11.13 -3.90 -8.48
N LEU A 325 -10.57 -4.72 -9.38
CA LEU A 325 -11.37 -5.71 -10.11
C LEU A 325 -12.05 -6.70 -9.17
N HIS A 326 -11.40 -7.08 -8.06
CA HIS A 326 -12.03 -7.93 -7.06
C HIS A 326 -13.23 -7.24 -6.41
N GLN A 327 -13.07 -5.99 -5.98
CA GLN A 327 -14.13 -5.21 -5.31
C GLN A 327 -15.33 -4.97 -6.24
N LEU A 328 -15.07 -4.70 -7.53
CA LEU A 328 -16.12 -4.56 -8.55
C LEU A 328 -16.75 -5.90 -8.97
N GLY A 329 -16.24 -7.03 -8.47
CA GLY A 329 -16.68 -8.37 -8.87
C GLY A 329 -16.41 -8.66 -10.36
N LEU A 330 -15.36 -8.06 -10.92
CA LEU A 330 -14.89 -8.23 -12.29
C LEU A 330 -13.58 -9.03 -12.38
N LEU A 331 -13.14 -9.68 -11.30
CA LEU A 331 -11.92 -10.47 -11.28
C LEU A 331 -12.18 -11.94 -11.68
N ASN A 332 -11.60 -12.36 -12.80
CA ASN A 332 -11.49 -13.74 -13.26
C ASN A 332 -10.14 -13.96 -13.98
N ASP A 333 -9.91 -15.13 -14.57
CA ASP A 333 -8.63 -15.42 -15.23
C ASP A 333 -8.33 -14.52 -16.45
N GLU A 334 -9.35 -14.14 -17.22
CA GLU A 334 -9.19 -13.30 -18.43
C GLU A 334 -8.87 -11.84 -18.09
N THR A 335 -9.58 -11.28 -17.11
CA THR A 335 -9.32 -9.91 -16.61
C THR A 335 -8.00 -9.84 -15.84
N LEU A 336 -7.67 -10.88 -15.06
CA LEU A 336 -6.37 -11.00 -14.41
C LEU A 336 -5.23 -11.05 -15.43
N HIS A 337 -5.35 -11.87 -16.47
CA HIS A 337 -4.37 -11.95 -17.55
C HIS A 337 -4.16 -10.59 -18.22
N THR A 338 -5.25 -9.86 -18.44
CA THR A 338 -5.21 -8.50 -18.99
C THR A 338 -4.40 -7.55 -18.09
N VAL A 339 -4.68 -7.52 -16.79
CA VAL A 339 -3.97 -6.65 -15.85
C VAL A 339 -2.49 -7.05 -15.70
N ALA A 340 -2.21 -8.35 -15.64
CA ALA A 340 -0.86 -8.86 -15.43
C ALA A 340 0.06 -8.60 -16.64
N GLN A 341 -0.46 -8.65 -17.87
CA GLN A 341 0.36 -8.57 -19.09
C GLN A 341 0.26 -7.26 -19.86
N LYS A 342 -0.91 -6.61 -19.90
CA LYS A 342 -1.20 -5.56 -20.90
C LYS A 342 -1.00 -4.11 -20.45
N ASN A 343 -0.15 -3.90 -19.44
CA ASN A 343 0.37 -2.63 -18.95
C ASN A 343 -0.51 -1.89 -17.90
N PRO A 344 -0.27 -2.11 -16.59
CA PRO A 344 -1.04 -1.51 -15.49
C PRO A 344 -0.73 -0.03 -15.22
N GLU A 345 0.13 0.62 -16.03
CA GLU A 345 0.47 2.04 -15.85
C GLU A 345 -0.63 3.01 -16.31
N LEU A 346 -1.62 2.52 -17.04
CA LEU A 346 -2.79 3.29 -17.43
C LEU A 346 -3.88 3.15 -16.37
N ASP A 347 -4.42 4.28 -15.92
CA ASP A 347 -5.51 4.35 -14.94
C ASP A 347 -6.83 3.93 -15.60
N PHE A 348 -7.04 2.62 -15.72
CA PHE A 348 -8.34 2.07 -16.14
C PHE A 348 -9.29 1.85 -14.97
N TRP A 349 -8.83 1.94 -13.71
CA TRP A 349 -9.69 1.75 -12.54
C TRP A 349 -10.56 2.97 -12.25
N SER A 350 -10.07 4.21 -12.46
CA SER A 350 -10.90 5.41 -12.27
C SER A 350 -12.18 5.37 -13.13
N PRO A 351 -12.11 5.07 -14.45
CA PRO A 351 -13.33 4.90 -15.25
C PRO A 351 -14.25 3.79 -14.77
N LEU A 352 -13.71 2.66 -14.27
CA LEU A 352 -14.51 1.56 -13.73
C LEU A 352 -15.22 1.96 -12.42
N CYS A 353 -14.55 2.67 -11.52
CA CYS A 353 -15.17 3.23 -10.32
C CYS A 353 -16.25 4.26 -10.67
N ASP A 354 -16.07 5.04 -11.74
CA ASP A 354 -17.10 5.98 -12.19
C ASP A 354 -18.32 5.26 -12.76
N MET A 355 -18.14 4.11 -13.41
CA MET A 355 -19.24 3.23 -13.84
C MET A 355 -19.98 2.61 -12.65
N GLU A 356 -19.28 2.27 -11.57
CA GLU A 356 -19.93 1.79 -10.35
C GLU A 356 -20.77 2.89 -9.71
N LYS A 357 -20.21 4.11 -9.58
CA LYS A 357 -20.93 5.27 -9.05
C LYS A 357 -22.14 5.67 -9.89
N SER A 358 -22.06 5.52 -11.21
CA SER A 358 -23.17 5.79 -12.13
C SER A 358 -24.23 4.68 -12.14
N GLY A 359 -23.94 3.52 -11.52
CA GLY A 359 -24.80 2.34 -11.49
C GLY A 359 -24.72 1.47 -12.75
N GLU A 360 -23.85 1.81 -13.71
CA GLU A 360 -23.54 1.00 -14.89
C GLU A 360 -22.93 -0.35 -14.48
N LEU A 361 -22.08 -0.34 -13.44
CA LEU A 361 -21.61 -1.54 -12.74
C LEU A 361 -22.32 -1.64 -11.40
N ASN A 362 -22.93 -2.79 -11.15
CA ASN A 362 -23.65 -3.07 -9.92
C ASN A 362 -23.61 -4.56 -9.59
N GLU A 363 -24.13 -4.92 -8.41
CA GLU A 363 -24.07 -6.29 -7.92
C GLU A 363 -24.71 -7.32 -8.87
N GLU A 364 -25.76 -6.95 -9.61
CA GLU A 364 -26.38 -7.83 -10.61
C GLU A 364 -25.44 -8.12 -11.78
N THR A 365 -24.75 -7.10 -12.29
CA THR A 365 -23.76 -7.26 -13.36
C THR A 365 -22.59 -8.14 -12.91
N SER A 366 -22.09 -7.95 -11.69
CA SER A 366 -21.02 -8.78 -11.12
C SER A 366 -21.46 -10.24 -10.91
N ARG A 367 -22.68 -10.47 -10.40
CA ARG A 367 -23.25 -11.82 -10.27
C ARG A 367 -23.49 -12.50 -11.62
N SER A 368 -23.76 -11.73 -12.67
CA SER A 368 -23.92 -12.27 -14.02
C SER A 368 -22.56 -12.60 -14.63
N PHE A 369 -21.57 -11.74 -14.41
CA PHE A 369 -20.19 -11.96 -14.81
C PHE A 369 -19.60 -13.23 -14.19
N LEU A 370 -19.80 -13.47 -12.90
CA LEU A 370 -19.23 -14.64 -12.23
C LEU A 370 -19.95 -15.96 -12.55
N TRP A 371 -21.08 -15.92 -13.25
CA TRP A 371 -21.82 -17.11 -13.63
C TRP A 371 -21.16 -17.80 -14.83
N THR A 372 -20.78 -19.08 -14.65
CA THR A 372 -20.14 -19.91 -15.70
C THR A 372 -21.13 -20.82 -16.43
N GLY A 373 -22.31 -21.03 -15.85
CA GLY A 373 -23.33 -21.95 -16.36
C GLY A 373 -22.92 -23.43 -16.28
N PRO A 374 -23.74 -24.35 -16.84
CA PRO A 374 -23.40 -25.76 -16.97
C PRO A 374 -22.18 -25.99 -17.90
N PRO A 375 -21.51 -27.16 -17.82
CA PRO A 375 -20.31 -27.47 -18.60
C PRO A 375 -20.44 -27.23 -20.11
N ALA A 376 -21.62 -27.47 -20.67
CA ALA A 376 -21.90 -27.22 -22.08
C ALA A 376 -21.75 -25.75 -22.50
N LEU A 377 -21.89 -24.79 -21.57
CA LEU A 377 -21.78 -23.36 -21.83
C LEU A 377 -20.39 -22.78 -21.59
N HIS A 378 -19.45 -23.55 -21.02
CA HIS A 378 -18.14 -23.04 -20.61
C HIS A 378 -17.39 -22.33 -21.75
N LEU A 379 -17.48 -22.83 -22.99
CA LEU A 379 -16.85 -22.18 -24.13
C LEU A 379 -17.49 -20.81 -24.42
N LEU A 380 -18.82 -20.70 -24.43
CA LEU A 380 -19.52 -19.45 -24.69
C LEU A 380 -19.28 -18.43 -23.56
N THR A 381 -19.39 -18.86 -22.31
CA THR A 381 -19.14 -17.98 -21.15
C THR A 381 -17.70 -17.50 -21.12
N HIS A 382 -16.74 -18.36 -21.47
CA HIS A 382 -15.34 -17.96 -21.65
C HIS A 382 -15.13 -16.93 -22.78
N ARG A 383 -15.81 -17.07 -23.92
CA ARG A 383 -15.73 -16.06 -25.00
C ARG A 383 -16.33 -14.71 -24.59
N LEU A 384 -17.39 -14.72 -23.79
CA LEU A 384 -17.95 -13.50 -23.20
C LEU A 384 -16.98 -12.88 -22.19
N ASP A 385 -16.29 -13.69 -21.39
CA ASP A 385 -15.26 -13.21 -20.46
C ASP A 385 -14.08 -12.56 -21.18
N GLN A 386 -13.69 -13.09 -22.34
CA GLN A 386 -12.68 -12.47 -23.21
C GLN A 386 -13.11 -11.11 -23.76
N MET A 387 -14.40 -10.95 -24.08
CA MET A 387 -14.96 -9.68 -24.50
C MET A 387 -14.92 -8.63 -23.38
N ILE A 388 -15.30 -9.04 -22.16
CA ILE A 388 -15.27 -8.19 -20.97
C ILE A 388 -13.82 -7.79 -20.64
N ALA A 389 -12.89 -8.75 -20.64
CA ALA A 389 -11.47 -8.48 -20.42
C ALA A 389 -10.87 -7.57 -21.50
N HIS A 390 -11.30 -7.72 -22.76
CA HIS A 390 -10.94 -6.79 -23.81
C HIS A 390 -11.51 -5.39 -23.56
N GLY A 391 -12.73 -5.27 -23.04
CA GLY A 391 -13.30 -4.00 -22.58
C GLY A 391 -12.46 -3.34 -21.49
N VAL A 392 -12.09 -4.08 -20.44
CA VAL A 392 -11.18 -3.60 -19.37
C VAL A 392 -9.86 -3.12 -19.95
N TYR A 393 -9.26 -3.87 -20.88
CA TYR A 393 -8.05 -3.45 -21.58
C TYR A 393 -8.27 -2.16 -22.37
N LEU A 394 -9.35 -2.08 -23.15
CA LEU A 394 -9.65 -0.93 -23.99
C LEU A 394 -9.93 0.33 -23.19
N ILE A 395 -10.45 0.25 -21.96
CA ILE A 395 -10.64 1.44 -21.10
C ILE A 395 -9.33 2.22 -20.94
N SER A 396 -8.20 1.51 -20.92
CA SER A 396 -6.87 2.14 -20.83
C SER A 396 -6.48 2.94 -22.08
N GLN A 397 -7.11 2.67 -23.24
CA GLN A 397 -6.79 3.28 -24.53
C GLN A 397 -7.88 4.24 -25.01
N ASP A 398 -9.13 3.83 -24.87
CA ASP A 398 -10.35 4.54 -25.24
C ASP A 398 -11.45 4.13 -24.24
N VAL A 399 -11.73 5.03 -23.29
CA VAL A 399 -12.73 4.80 -22.24
C VAL A 399 -14.11 4.48 -22.85
N GLY A 400 -14.51 5.17 -23.93
CA GLY A 400 -15.83 4.97 -24.54
C GLY A 400 -15.97 3.58 -25.17
N LYS A 401 -14.95 3.15 -25.92
CA LYS A 401 -14.96 1.81 -26.55
C LYS A 401 -14.77 0.69 -25.54
N GLY A 402 -13.94 0.93 -24.53
CA GLY A 402 -13.79 0.01 -23.39
C GLY A 402 -15.09 -0.22 -22.64
N LYS A 403 -15.82 0.85 -22.30
CA LYS A 403 -17.16 0.77 -21.70
C LYS A 403 -18.13 -0.01 -22.59
N THR A 404 -18.13 0.28 -23.89
CA THR A 404 -19.02 -0.37 -24.86
C THR A 404 -18.82 -1.89 -24.89
N ALA A 405 -17.57 -2.34 -25.02
CA ALA A 405 -17.25 -3.76 -25.05
C ALA A 405 -17.55 -4.46 -23.70
N LEU A 406 -17.21 -3.81 -22.59
CA LEU A 406 -17.44 -4.31 -21.24
C LEU A 406 -18.93 -4.50 -20.95
N LEU A 407 -19.74 -3.45 -21.14
CA LEU A 407 -21.17 -3.47 -20.85
C LEU A 407 -21.92 -4.44 -21.76
N LEU A 408 -21.60 -4.49 -23.06
CA LEU A 408 -22.22 -5.45 -23.97
C LEU A 408 -21.89 -6.91 -23.55
N GLY A 409 -20.65 -7.19 -23.15
CA GLY A 409 -20.28 -8.52 -22.65
C GLY A 409 -21.06 -8.90 -21.39
N LEU A 410 -21.24 -7.96 -20.45
CA LEU A 410 -22.02 -8.15 -19.22
C LEU A 410 -23.51 -8.37 -19.51
N GLU A 411 -24.09 -7.58 -20.41
CA GLU A 411 -25.49 -7.73 -20.84
C GLU A 411 -25.74 -9.09 -21.49
N LEU A 412 -24.85 -9.53 -22.38
CA LEU A 412 -24.94 -10.85 -23.02
C LEU A 412 -24.83 -11.97 -21.98
N LYS A 413 -23.98 -11.82 -20.96
CA LYS A 413 -23.89 -12.79 -19.85
C LYS A 413 -25.16 -12.81 -18.99
N LYS A 414 -25.75 -11.63 -18.73
CA LYS A 414 -27.02 -11.50 -18.02
C LYS A 414 -28.16 -12.18 -18.79
N ASP A 415 -28.28 -11.94 -20.09
CA ASP A 415 -29.28 -12.59 -20.95
C ASP A 415 -29.10 -14.11 -20.98
N LEU A 416 -27.84 -14.56 -21.09
CA LEU A 416 -27.50 -15.99 -21.12
C LEU A 416 -27.90 -16.66 -19.80
N LYS A 417 -27.53 -16.07 -18.66
CA LYS A 417 -27.91 -16.57 -17.33
C LYS A 417 -29.43 -16.62 -17.18
N ALA A 418 -30.13 -15.53 -17.51
CA ALA A 418 -31.58 -15.42 -17.38
C ALA A 418 -32.34 -16.40 -18.28
N PHE A 419 -31.78 -16.80 -19.42
CA PHE A 419 -32.36 -17.84 -20.28
C PHE A 419 -32.18 -19.23 -19.67
N PHE A 420 -30.98 -19.56 -19.20
CA PHE A 420 -30.65 -20.90 -18.70
C PHE A 420 -31.13 -21.19 -17.27
N GLU A 421 -31.56 -20.18 -16.51
CA GLU A 421 -32.22 -20.34 -15.21
C GLU A 421 -33.73 -20.68 -15.34
N ARG A 422 -34.32 -20.60 -16.54
CA ARG A 422 -35.73 -20.95 -16.77
C ARG A 422 -35.95 -22.48 -16.81
N PRO A 423 -37.19 -22.97 -16.62
CA PRO A 423 -37.51 -24.38 -16.84
C PRO A 423 -37.12 -24.86 -18.25
N LEU A 424 -36.69 -26.12 -18.37
CA LEU A 424 -36.20 -26.69 -19.63
C LEU A 424 -37.22 -26.60 -20.79
N GLU A 425 -38.51 -26.72 -20.50
CA GLU A 425 -39.55 -26.62 -21.53
C GLU A 425 -39.66 -25.19 -22.10
N GLU A 426 -39.57 -24.16 -21.24
CA GLU A 426 -39.53 -22.77 -21.70
C GLU A 426 -38.25 -22.47 -22.50
N GLN A 427 -37.13 -23.08 -22.12
CA GLN A 427 -35.88 -22.95 -22.88
C GLN A 427 -36.03 -23.52 -24.29
N LYS A 428 -36.66 -24.70 -24.44
CA LYS A 428 -36.89 -25.34 -25.74
C LYS A 428 -37.79 -24.49 -26.64
N GLU A 429 -38.91 -24.01 -26.10
CA GLU A 429 -39.88 -23.20 -26.84
C GLU A 429 -39.28 -21.88 -27.33
N ASN A 430 -38.39 -21.26 -26.53
CA ASN A 430 -37.86 -19.93 -26.82
C ASN A 430 -36.42 -19.93 -27.38
N LEU A 431 -35.82 -21.09 -27.66
CA LEU A 431 -34.40 -21.17 -28.06
C LEU A 431 -34.08 -20.40 -29.35
N SER A 432 -34.93 -20.50 -30.36
CA SER A 432 -34.70 -19.82 -31.65
C SER A 432 -34.75 -18.30 -31.47
N LEU A 433 -35.78 -17.80 -30.78
CA LEU A 433 -35.96 -16.39 -30.45
C LEU A 433 -34.80 -15.87 -29.61
N PHE A 434 -34.35 -16.64 -28.62
CA PHE A 434 -33.18 -16.28 -27.81
C PHE A 434 -31.93 -16.16 -28.68
N LYS A 435 -31.64 -17.14 -29.55
CA LYS A 435 -30.47 -17.09 -30.44
C LYS A 435 -30.49 -15.88 -31.36
N GLU A 436 -31.64 -15.56 -31.95
CA GLU A 436 -31.80 -14.40 -32.82
C GLU A 436 -31.59 -13.09 -32.05
N SER A 437 -32.24 -12.94 -30.89
CA SER A 437 -32.08 -11.78 -30.01
C SER A 437 -30.63 -11.62 -29.53
N PHE A 438 -29.97 -12.72 -29.16
CA PHE A 438 -28.58 -12.72 -28.71
C PHE A 438 -27.63 -12.28 -29.83
N MET A 439 -27.80 -12.83 -31.03
CA MET A 439 -27.00 -12.46 -32.20
C MET A 439 -27.23 -11.00 -32.60
N HIS A 440 -28.48 -10.53 -32.57
CA HIS A 440 -28.79 -9.12 -32.83
C HIS A 440 -28.09 -8.21 -31.81
N LYS A 441 -28.15 -8.55 -30.52
CA LYS A 441 -27.47 -7.78 -29.47
C LYS A 441 -25.95 -7.80 -29.62
N LEU A 442 -25.36 -8.96 -29.94
CA LEU A 442 -23.92 -9.12 -30.15
C LEU A 442 -23.39 -8.19 -31.25
N HIS A 443 -24.14 -8.01 -32.34
CA HIS A 443 -23.77 -7.15 -33.46
C HIS A 443 -24.22 -5.69 -33.32
N ALA A 444 -24.97 -5.34 -32.27
CA ALA A 444 -25.55 -4.00 -32.10
C ALA A 444 -24.51 -2.87 -31.98
N LYS A 445 -23.25 -3.21 -31.69
CA LYS A 445 -22.14 -2.27 -31.46
C LYS A 445 -21.03 -2.33 -32.52
N ASP A 446 -21.24 -3.03 -33.63
CA ASP A 446 -20.22 -3.20 -34.67
C ASP A 446 -19.74 -1.88 -35.28
N ASP A 447 -20.67 -0.99 -35.62
CA ASP A 447 -20.35 0.33 -36.18
C ASP A 447 -19.64 1.22 -35.15
N GLU A 448 -20.08 1.14 -33.89
CA GLU A 448 -19.45 1.87 -32.79
C GLU A 448 -18.01 1.39 -32.56
N MET A 449 -17.73 0.11 -32.76
CA MET A 449 -16.41 -0.50 -32.57
C MET A 449 -15.52 -0.48 -33.82
N ALA A 450 -15.90 0.24 -34.88
CA ALA A 450 -15.19 0.26 -36.17
C ALA A 450 -13.72 0.68 -36.07
N ILE A 451 -13.35 1.52 -35.10
CA ILE A 451 -11.95 1.94 -34.86
C ILE A 451 -11.08 0.76 -34.37
N HIS A 452 -11.67 -0.21 -33.66
CA HIS A 452 -11.01 -1.42 -33.15
C HIS A 452 -11.45 -2.69 -33.91
N ARG A 453 -11.87 -2.54 -35.17
CA ARG A 453 -12.57 -3.57 -35.96
C ARG A 453 -11.84 -4.91 -36.03
N GLU A 454 -10.52 -4.91 -36.17
CA GLU A 454 -9.73 -6.14 -36.30
C GLU A 454 -9.91 -7.07 -35.08
N GLN A 455 -9.73 -6.54 -33.88
CA GLN A 455 -9.88 -7.32 -32.64
C GLN A 455 -11.36 -7.55 -32.30
N TRP A 456 -12.21 -6.55 -32.50
CA TRP A 456 -13.64 -6.63 -32.26
C TRP A 456 -14.31 -7.75 -33.07
N LYS A 457 -14.02 -7.81 -34.38
CA LYS A 457 -14.59 -8.81 -35.28
C LYS A 457 -14.19 -10.24 -34.86
N ILE A 458 -12.95 -10.43 -34.41
CA ILE A 458 -12.48 -11.74 -33.93
C ILE A 458 -13.26 -12.17 -32.68
N ILE A 459 -13.45 -11.26 -31.72
CA ILE A 459 -14.20 -11.53 -30.49
C ILE A 459 -15.65 -11.90 -30.82
N VAL A 460 -16.33 -11.08 -31.63
CA VAL A 460 -17.72 -11.31 -32.05
C VAL A 460 -17.88 -12.64 -32.78
N VAL A 461 -16.99 -12.95 -33.74
CA VAL A 461 -17.01 -14.22 -34.47
C VAL A 461 -16.82 -15.41 -33.54
N ASN A 462 -15.90 -15.32 -32.58
CA ASN A 462 -15.65 -16.41 -31.62
C ASN A 462 -16.87 -16.66 -30.72
N ILE A 463 -17.57 -15.60 -30.29
CA ILE A 463 -18.82 -15.72 -29.52
C ILE A 463 -19.92 -16.36 -30.38
N ALA A 464 -20.10 -15.91 -31.62
CA ALA A 464 -21.09 -16.47 -32.55
C ALA A 464 -20.83 -17.96 -32.85
N ILE A 465 -19.57 -18.34 -33.06
CA ILE A 465 -19.16 -19.74 -33.24
C ILE A 465 -19.45 -20.55 -31.97
N ALA A 466 -19.13 -20.03 -30.78
CA ALA A 466 -19.43 -20.74 -29.54
C ALA A 466 -20.94 -20.95 -29.34
N LEU A 467 -21.75 -19.94 -29.65
CA LEU A 467 -23.21 -20.02 -29.59
C LEU A 467 -23.78 -21.09 -30.55
N THR A 468 -23.23 -21.18 -31.76
CA THR A 468 -23.64 -22.18 -32.76
C THR A 468 -23.14 -23.59 -32.46
N GLY A 469 -21.91 -23.74 -31.93
CA GLY A 469 -21.29 -25.02 -31.61
C GLY A 469 -21.92 -25.75 -30.40
N ILE A 470 -22.51 -25.01 -29.46
CA ILE A 470 -23.16 -25.59 -28.27
C ILE A 470 -24.64 -25.95 -28.53
N GLY A 471 -25.24 -25.40 -29.58
CA GLY A 471 -26.66 -25.54 -29.91
C GLY A 471 -27.14 -26.95 -30.29
N LEU A 472 -26.24 -27.92 -30.52
CA LEU A 472 -26.59 -29.32 -30.82
C LEU A 472 -26.45 -30.26 -29.61
N ILE A 473 -25.67 -29.88 -28.60
CA ILE A 473 -25.25 -30.79 -27.53
C ILE A 473 -26.06 -30.57 -26.25
N ALA A 474 -26.42 -29.32 -25.95
CA ALA A 474 -27.14 -28.96 -24.72
C ALA A 474 -28.63 -29.40 -24.70
N LEU A 475 -29.19 -29.80 -25.84
CA LEU A 475 -30.52 -30.43 -25.93
C LEU A 475 -30.46 -31.92 -26.36
N GLY A 476 -29.32 -32.38 -26.89
CA GLY A 476 -29.16 -33.75 -27.37
C GLY A 476 -28.64 -34.74 -26.32
N ILE A 477 -27.83 -34.31 -25.36
CA ILE A 477 -27.19 -35.25 -24.42
C ILE A 477 -28.13 -35.77 -23.32
N GLN A 478 -29.20 -35.04 -22.97
CA GLN A 478 -30.26 -35.62 -22.11
C GLN A 478 -31.16 -36.62 -22.86
N TYR A 479 -31.11 -36.64 -24.21
CA TYR A 479 -31.79 -37.61 -25.06
C TYR A 479 -30.95 -38.89 -25.29
N ALA A 480 -29.62 -38.83 -25.14
CA ALA A 480 -28.72 -39.98 -25.28
C ALA A 480 -28.79 -41.00 -24.13
N LEU A 481 -29.60 -40.76 -23.10
CA LEU A 481 -29.92 -41.74 -22.05
C LEU A 481 -30.87 -42.86 -22.53
N ASN A 482 -31.40 -42.78 -23.76
CA ASN A 482 -32.26 -43.81 -24.39
C ASN A 482 -31.52 -44.79 -25.35
N LYS A 483 -30.20 -44.97 -25.20
CA LYS A 483 -29.40 -46.06 -25.82
C LYS A 483 -29.53 -46.19 -27.35
N ARG A 484 -28.90 -45.30 -28.12
CA ARG A 484 -28.27 -45.61 -29.43
C ARG A 484 -27.45 -44.41 -29.93
N CYS A 485 -26.15 -44.62 -30.16
CA CYS A 485 -25.28 -43.65 -30.81
C CYS A 485 -25.55 -43.65 -32.32
N PHE A 486 -25.81 -42.48 -32.90
CA PHE A 486 -25.85 -42.31 -34.34
C PHE A 486 -24.90 -41.16 -34.73
N PHE A 487 -23.82 -41.57 -35.43
CA PHE A 487 -22.89 -40.81 -36.27
C PHE A 487 -21.56 -40.29 -35.70
N ALA A 488 -20.61 -40.30 -36.65
CA ALA A 488 -19.16 -40.23 -36.56
C ALA A 488 -18.63 -38.80 -36.34
N PRO A 489 -17.39 -38.65 -35.82
CA PRO A 489 -16.77 -37.36 -35.55
C PRO A 489 -16.71 -36.46 -36.80
N THR A 490 -16.90 -35.16 -36.60
CA THR A 490 -16.80 -34.18 -37.69
C THR A 490 -15.36 -34.09 -38.19
N GLN A 491 -15.16 -33.73 -39.46
CA GLN A 491 -13.83 -33.62 -40.08
C GLN A 491 -12.90 -32.63 -39.33
N ARG A 492 -13.48 -31.66 -38.60
CA ARG A 492 -12.76 -30.70 -37.76
C ARG A 492 -12.42 -31.25 -36.38
N GLU A 493 -13.29 -32.07 -35.77
CA GLU A 493 -12.97 -32.80 -34.53
C GLU A 493 -11.87 -33.82 -34.77
N GLN A 494 -11.91 -34.53 -35.91
CA GLN A 494 -10.80 -35.38 -36.34
C GLN A 494 -9.51 -34.58 -36.55
N LEU A 495 -9.59 -33.36 -37.09
CA LEU A 495 -8.44 -32.47 -37.24
C LEU A 495 -7.90 -31.99 -35.89
N ILE A 496 -8.76 -31.65 -34.94
CA ILE A 496 -8.37 -31.23 -33.59
C ILE A 496 -7.82 -32.41 -32.78
N GLU A 497 -8.39 -33.60 -32.90
CA GLU A 497 -7.85 -34.84 -32.31
C GLU A 497 -6.50 -35.20 -32.95
N ASN A 498 -6.35 -35.07 -34.27
CA ASN A 498 -5.06 -35.28 -34.95
C ASN A 498 -4.02 -34.20 -34.57
N ILE A 499 -4.45 -32.96 -34.28
CA ILE A 499 -3.59 -31.89 -33.76
C ILE A 499 -3.23 -32.15 -32.28
N ALA A 500 -4.15 -32.70 -31.49
CA ALA A 500 -3.89 -33.08 -30.09
C ALA A 500 -3.02 -34.35 -29.98
N GLN A 501 -3.03 -35.21 -31.00
CA GLN A 501 -2.18 -36.39 -31.13
C GLN A 501 -0.83 -36.12 -31.81
N THR A 502 -0.61 -34.93 -32.37
CA THR A 502 0.72 -34.54 -32.85
C THR A 502 1.56 -34.05 -31.68
N GLU A 503 2.78 -34.59 -31.59
CA GLU A 503 3.74 -34.61 -30.46
C GLU A 503 4.18 -33.26 -29.85
N TRP A 504 3.44 -32.17 -30.01
CA TRP A 504 3.80 -30.86 -29.47
C TRP A 504 3.28 -30.59 -28.05
N LEU A 505 2.45 -31.48 -27.49
CA LEU A 505 1.85 -31.34 -26.15
C LEU A 505 1.94 -32.59 -25.26
N SER A 506 2.90 -33.49 -25.51
CA SER A 506 3.22 -34.58 -24.58
C SER A 506 4.28 -34.12 -23.56
N PRO A 507 4.00 -34.13 -22.25
CA PRO A 507 5.04 -33.96 -21.24
C PRO A 507 5.83 -35.27 -21.11
N GLY A 508 7.12 -35.24 -21.50
CA GLY A 508 8.15 -36.16 -21.00
C GLY A 508 8.80 -37.09 -22.03
N CYS A 509 10.10 -36.85 -22.24
CA CYS A 509 11.22 -37.78 -22.52
C CYS A 509 12.41 -36.86 -22.87
N SER A 510 13.52 -36.74 -22.15
CA SER A 510 14.21 -37.55 -21.12
C SER A 510 15.12 -36.65 -20.30
#